data_AF-A0A1S2Q7C8-F1
#
_entry.id   AF-A0A1S2Q7C8-F1
#
_cell.length_a   1.000
_cell.length_b   1.000
_cell.length_c   1.000
_cell.angle_alpha   90.00
_cell.angle_beta   90.00
_cell.angle_gamma   90.00
#
_symmetry.space_group_name_H-M   'P 1'
#
loop_
_entity.id
_entity.type
_entity.pdbx_description
1 polymer ?
#
loop_
_entity_poly.entity_id
_entity_poly.type
_entity_poly.pdbx_seq_one_letter_code
_entity_poly.pdbx_strand_id
1 'polypeptide(L)'
;MTEEQPVVAEITREARARCGAIGGGSLDAVEALRAELEKNPTLGRQARSAVGGMKIYTTRLDGTRTSPTLTVTYVYDAPPPAPGLIRIALVSPVRFAGGGTEV
;
A
#
# COMPACT_ATOMS: atom_id res chain seq x y z
N MET A 1 -5.91 23.60 -20.30
CA MET A 1 -4.99 23.14 -19.24
C MET A 1 -5.80 22.21 -18.35
N THR A 2 -5.62 20.91 -18.50
CA THR A 2 -6.20 19.94 -17.58
C THR A 2 -5.32 19.97 -16.35
N GLU A 3 -5.75 20.64 -15.28
CA GLU A 3 -5.09 20.51 -13.99
C GLU A 3 -5.25 19.04 -13.58
N GLU A 4 -4.19 18.25 -13.78
CA GLU A 4 -4.09 16.90 -13.24
C GLU A 4 -4.16 17.05 -11.72
N GLN A 5 -5.36 16.86 -11.18
CA GLN A 5 -5.63 17.06 -9.76
C GLN A 5 -4.71 16.13 -8.96
N PRO A 6 -3.94 16.66 -7.99
CA PRO A 6 -2.90 15.89 -7.31
C PRO A 6 -3.54 14.75 -6.52
N VAL A 7 -3.18 13.51 -6.84
CA VAL A 7 -3.59 12.33 -6.07
C VAL A 7 -2.89 12.38 -4.72
N VAL A 8 -3.64 12.33 -3.63
CA VAL A 8 -3.09 12.34 -2.27
C VAL A 8 -3.15 10.94 -1.70
N ALA A 9 -1.99 10.37 -1.37
CA ALA A 9 -1.91 9.09 -0.66
C ALA A 9 -1.82 9.30 0.85
N GLU A 10 -2.77 8.73 1.57
CA GLU A 10 -2.87 8.73 3.04
C GLU A 10 -2.57 7.34 3.59
N ILE A 11 -1.60 7.28 4.52
CA ILE A 11 -1.36 6.09 5.32
C ILE A 11 -2.27 6.17 6.55
N THR A 12 -3.23 5.25 6.68
CA THR A 12 -4.14 5.23 7.83
C THR A 12 -3.38 5.00 9.14
N ARG A 13 -3.99 5.41 10.26
CA ARG A 13 -3.40 5.23 11.60
C ARG A 13 -3.18 3.74 11.90
N GLU A 14 -4.11 2.90 11.48
CA GLU A 14 -4.07 1.44 11.61
C GLU A 14 -2.91 0.85 10.81
N ALA A 15 -2.71 1.29 9.56
CA ALA A 15 -1.57 0.87 8.75
C ALA A 15 -0.23 1.32 9.37
N ARG A 16 -0.14 2.54 9.91
CA ARG A 16 1.05 3.03 10.64
C ARG A 16 1.33 2.20 11.89
N ALA A 17 0.32 1.95 12.71
CA ALA A 17 0.45 1.12 13.91
C ALA A 17 0.91 -0.31 13.55
N ARG A 18 0.39 -0.86 12.45
CA ARG A 18 0.78 -2.16 11.94
C ARG A 18 2.23 -2.19 11.45
N CYS A 19 2.70 -1.15 10.75
CA CYS A 19 4.11 -1.02 10.37
C CYS A 19 5.02 -0.97 11.60
N GLY A 20 4.62 -0.22 12.65
CA GLY A 20 5.34 -0.18 13.93
C GLY A 20 5.40 -1.54 14.61
N ALA A 21 4.31 -2.31 14.57
CA ALA A 21 4.26 -3.66 15.13
C ALA A 21 5.08 -4.69 14.34
N ILE A 22 5.24 -4.52 13.02
CA ILE A 22 6.10 -5.37 12.18
C ILE A 22 7.58 -5.03 12.41
N GLY A 23 7.91 -3.74 12.54
CA GLY A 23 9.28 -3.27 12.69
C GLY A 23 10.12 -3.42 11.41
N GLY A 24 11.45 -3.39 11.55
CA GLY A 24 12.41 -3.62 10.46
C GLY A 24 12.18 -2.72 9.25
N GLY A 25 12.16 -1.39 9.40
CA GLY A 25 12.02 -0.48 8.24
C GLY A 25 10.69 -0.56 7.48
N SER A 26 9.68 -1.28 8.00
CA SER A 26 8.37 -1.42 7.33
C SER A 26 7.66 -0.10 7.10
N LEU A 27 7.85 0.88 7.99
CA LEU A 27 7.28 2.22 7.83
C LEU A 27 7.93 2.96 6.65
N ASP A 28 9.26 2.93 6.56
CA ASP A 28 10.04 3.56 5.48
C ASP A 28 9.64 2.98 4.10
N ALA A 29 9.48 1.65 4.02
CA ALA A 29 9.00 0.98 2.81
C ALA A 29 7.58 1.41 2.41
N VAL A 30 6.68 1.62 3.37
CA VAL A 30 5.30 2.10 3.11
C VAL A 30 5.27 3.59 2.79
N GLU A 31 6.18 4.40 3.33
CA GLU A 31 6.33 5.81 2.97
C GLU A 31 6.90 5.98 1.56
N ALA A 32 7.87 5.15 1.16
CA ALA A 32 8.35 5.11 -0.23
C ALA A 32 7.21 4.70 -1.18
N LEU A 33 6.41 3.70 -0.81
CA LEU A 33 5.23 3.32 -1.58
C LEU A 33 4.21 4.46 -1.68
N ARG A 34 3.97 5.23 -0.61
CA ARG A 34 3.08 6.40 -0.63
C ARG A 34 3.51 7.39 -1.72
N ALA A 35 4.78 7.77 -1.77
CA ALA A 35 5.30 8.71 -2.76
C ALA A 35 5.16 8.19 -4.21
N GLU A 36 5.27 6.88 -4.41
CA GLU A 36 5.06 6.26 -5.71
C GLU A 36 3.57 6.20 -6.08
N LEU A 37 2.68 5.99 -5.11
CA LEU A 37 1.22 5.98 -5.32
C LEU A 37 0.67 7.37 -5.66
N GLU A 38 1.27 8.45 -5.15
CA GLU A 38 0.95 9.83 -5.54
C GLU A 38 1.26 10.08 -7.04
N LYS A 39 2.24 9.37 -7.61
CA LYS A 39 2.58 9.46 -9.06
C LYS A 39 1.84 8.42 -9.91
N ASN A 40 1.67 7.21 -9.38
CA ASN A 40 1.04 6.08 -10.05
C ASN A 40 -0.03 5.46 -9.15
N PRO A 41 -1.27 5.98 -9.19
CA PRO A 41 -2.37 5.54 -8.33
C PRO A 41 -2.86 4.10 -8.59
N THR A 42 -2.42 3.49 -9.69
CA THR A 42 -2.86 2.16 -10.12
C THR A 42 -1.80 1.07 -9.95
N LEU A 43 -0.77 1.35 -9.15
CA LEU A 43 0.37 0.45 -8.94
C LEU A 43 -0.04 -0.89 -8.28
N GLY A 44 0.17 -1.99 -8.99
CA GLY A 44 -0.07 -3.34 -8.47
C GLY A 44 -1.31 -3.97 -9.09
N ARG A 45 -1.93 -4.90 -8.37
CA ARG A 45 -3.06 -5.69 -8.86
C ARG A 45 -4.37 -5.12 -8.32
N GLN A 46 -5.28 -4.75 -9.22
CA GLN A 46 -6.64 -4.38 -8.85
C GLN A 46 -7.43 -5.63 -8.40
N ALA A 47 -8.10 -5.55 -7.25
CA ALA A 47 -9.05 -6.55 -6.81
C ALA A 47 -10.39 -6.37 -7.56
N ARG A 48 -10.97 -7.49 -8.03
CA ARG A 48 -12.22 -7.48 -8.82
C ARG A 48 -13.47 -7.01 -8.05
N SER A 49 -13.43 -7.04 -6.73
CA SER A 49 -14.57 -6.67 -5.88
C SER A 49 -14.26 -5.37 -5.16
N ALA A 50 -14.74 -4.27 -5.72
CA ALA A 50 -14.74 -3.00 -5.05
C ALA A 50 -16.17 -2.46 -5.02
N VAL A 51 -16.66 -2.21 -3.81
CA VAL A 51 -18.05 -1.81 -3.54
C VAL A 51 -18.16 -0.30 -3.79
N GLY A 52 -19.22 0.13 -4.49
CA GLY A 52 -19.58 1.56 -4.58
C GLY A 52 -18.66 2.44 -5.45
N GLY A 53 -17.96 1.90 -6.45
CA GLY A 53 -17.13 2.70 -7.37
C GLY A 53 -15.71 2.99 -6.87
N MET A 54 -15.40 2.64 -5.62
CA MET A 54 -14.03 2.56 -5.10
C MET A 54 -13.23 1.54 -5.92
N LYS A 55 -11.91 1.68 -6.01
CA LYS A 55 -11.03 0.67 -6.61
C LYS A 55 -10.04 0.18 -5.56
N ILE A 56 -10.07 -1.12 -5.26
CA ILE A 56 -9.12 -1.72 -4.32
C ILE A 56 -7.93 -2.26 -5.10
N TYR A 57 -6.73 -1.92 -4.65
CA TYR A 57 -5.48 -2.40 -5.22
C TYR A 57 -4.66 -3.10 -4.14
N THR A 58 -3.93 -4.12 -4.56
CA THR A 58 -2.98 -4.84 -3.72
C THR A 58 -1.63 -4.86 -4.41
N THR A 59 -0.61 -4.40 -3.71
CA THR A 59 0.78 -4.42 -4.17
C THR A 59 1.66 -5.16 -3.16
N ARG A 60 2.71 -5.78 -3.67
CA ARG A 60 3.74 -6.45 -2.87
C ARG A 60 4.97 -5.55 -2.86
N LEU A 61 5.44 -5.23 -1.67
CA LEU A 61 6.74 -4.61 -1.47
C LEU A 61 7.72 -5.74 -1.17
N ASP A 62 8.63 -5.99 -2.10
CA ASP A 62 9.69 -6.95 -1.85
C ASP A 62 10.61 -6.44 -0.76
N GLY A 63 10.96 -7.36 0.14
CA GLY A 63 11.81 -7.03 1.27
C GLY A 63 13.21 -6.69 0.78
N THR A 64 13.80 -5.65 1.35
CA THR A 64 15.22 -5.34 1.17
C THR A 64 16.02 -5.94 2.33
N ARG A 65 17.34 -5.79 2.33
CA ARG A 65 18.20 -6.27 3.43
C ARG A 65 17.79 -5.70 4.81
N THR A 66 17.09 -4.56 4.81
CA THR A 66 16.64 -3.85 6.02
C THR A 66 15.12 -3.83 6.19
N SER A 67 14.35 -4.35 5.23
CA SER A 67 12.88 -4.35 5.28
C SER A 67 12.26 -5.71 4.97
N PRO A 68 11.24 -6.15 5.74
CA PRO A 68 10.54 -7.39 5.43
C PRO A 68 9.72 -7.23 4.15
N THR A 69 9.42 -8.35 3.50
CA THR A 69 8.45 -8.35 2.40
C THR A 69 7.05 -8.05 2.94
N LEU A 70 6.39 -7.04 2.39
CA LEU A 70 5.06 -6.59 2.80
C LEU A 70 4.05 -6.78 1.67
N THR A 71 2.82 -7.11 2.04
CA THR A 71 1.65 -6.96 1.16
C THR A 71 0.85 -5.77 1.64
N VAL A 72 0.67 -4.79 0.75
CA VAL A 72 -0.04 -3.54 1.03
C VAL A 72 -1.33 -3.51 0.21
N THR A 73 -2.46 -3.33 0.89
CA THR A 73 -3.76 -3.15 0.24
C THR A 73 -4.22 -1.71 0.47
N TYR A 74 -4.58 -1.04 -0.61
CA TYR A 74 -5.02 0.34 -0.59
C TYR A 74 -6.26 0.53 -1.45
N VAL A 75 -7.06 1.54 -1.08
CA VAL A 75 -8.27 1.93 -1.80
C VAL A 75 -7.98 3.22 -2.53
N TYR A 76 -8.25 3.25 -3.83
CA TYR A 76 -8.29 4.45 -4.64
C TYR A 76 -9.76 4.86 -4.77
N ASP A 77 -10.09 5.98 -4.14
CA ASP A 77 -11.40 6.63 -4.22
C ASP A 77 -11.23 7.94 -5.00
N ALA A 78 -11.81 8.02 -6.20
CA ALA A 78 -11.75 9.22 -7.02
C ALA A 78 -13.17 9.67 -7.40
N PRO A 79 -13.93 10.25 -6.47
CA PRO A 79 -15.17 10.92 -6.82
C PRO A 79 -14.85 12.26 -7.50
N PRO A 80 -15.26 12.49 -8.76
CA PRO A 80 -15.10 13.80 -9.37
C PRO A 80 -16.00 14.83 -8.64
N PRO A 81 -15.56 16.09 -8.42
CA PRO A 81 -14.35 16.75 -8.92
C PRO A 81 -13.21 16.86 -7.88
N ALA A 82 -13.13 15.97 -6.89
CA ALA A 82 -12.09 16.01 -5.86
C ALA A 82 -10.82 15.27 -6.32
N PRO A 83 -9.63 15.69 -5.86
CA PRO A 83 -8.40 14.93 -6.06
C PRO A 83 -8.59 13.48 -5.62
N GLY A 84 -8.17 12.52 -6.46
CA GLY A 84 -8.26 11.10 -6.13
C GLY A 84 -7.53 10.82 -4.81
N LEU A 85 -8.24 10.24 -3.84
CA LEU A 85 -7.71 9.91 -2.52
C LEU A 85 -7.29 8.42 -2.51
N ILE A 86 -6.03 8.17 -2.14
CA ILE A 86 -5.55 6.81 -1.87
C ILE A 86 -5.50 6.60 -0.36
N ARG A 87 -6.15 5.54 0.14
CA ARG A 87 -6.11 5.14 1.55
C ARG A 87 -5.48 3.78 1.71
N ILE A 88 -4.29 3.73 2.32
CA ILE A 88 -3.63 2.46 2.65
C ILE A 88 -4.30 1.89 3.90
N ALA A 89 -5.12 0.85 3.73
CA ALA A 89 -5.99 0.30 4.78
C ALA A 89 -5.37 -0.90 5.49
N LEU A 90 -4.56 -1.70 4.79
CA LEU A 90 -4.01 -2.94 5.35
C LEU A 90 -2.57 -3.16 4.90
N VAL A 91 -1.71 -3.46 5.87
CA VAL A 91 -0.32 -3.89 5.66
C VAL A 91 -0.12 -5.22 6.38
N SER A 92 0.29 -6.25 5.64
CA SER A 92 0.55 -7.58 6.20
C SER A 92 1.94 -8.07 5.83
N PRO A 93 2.70 -8.65 6.77
CA PRO A 93 3.95 -9.29 6.44
C PRO A 93 3.67 -10.52 5.56
N VAL A 94 4.49 -10.73 4.54
CA VAL A 94 4.45 -11.99 3.79
C VAL A 94 5.09 -13.06 4.66
N ARG A 95 4.31 -14.05 5.09
CA ARG A 95 4.87 -15.24 5.72
C ARG A 95 5.55 -16.07 4.64
N PHE A 96 6.87 -16.13 4.67
CA PHE A 96 7.58 -17.23 4.05
C PHE A 96 7.28 -18.47 4.88
N ALA A 97 6.57 -19.45 4.31
CA ALA A 97 6.65 -20.82 4.77
C ALA A 97 8.03 -21.37 4.36
N GLY A 98 9.09 -20.83 4.95
CA GLY A 98 10.43 -21.41 4.85
C GLY A 98 10.46 -22.57 5.82
N GLY A 99 10.27 -23.78 5.28
CA GLY A 99 10.38 -25.02 6.03
C GLY A 99 11.71 -25.09 6.77
N GLY A 100 11.66 -25.52 8.03
CA GLY A 100 12.85 -25.81 8.80
C GLY A 100 13.70 -26.85 8.08
N THR A 101 14.99 -26.59 8.01
CA THR A 101 15.99 -27.64 8.02
C THR A 101 16.94 -27.28 9.15
N GLU A 102 16.63 -27.80 10.33
CA GLU A 102 17.69 -28.18 11.29
C GLU A 102 18.61 -29.16 10.58
N VAL A 103 19.89 -28.79 10.44
CA VAL A 103 21.04 -29.70 10.44
C VAL A 103 22.18 -29.03 11.19
#